data_AF-A0A0J8RJ80-F1
#
_entry.id   AF-A0A0J8RJ80-F1
#
_cell.length_a   1.000
_cell.length_b   1.000
_cell.length_c   1.000
_cell.angle_alpha   90.00
_cell.angle_beta   90.00
_cell.angle_gamma   90.00
#
_symmetry.space_group_name_H-M   'P 1'
#
loop_
_entity.id
_entity.type
_entity.pdbx_description
1 polymer ?
#
loop_
_entity_poly.entity_id
_entity_poly.type
_entity_poly.pdbx_seq_one_letter_code
_entity_poly.pdbx_strand_id
1 'polypeptide(L)'
;MGSGGSSGSGGDNGRNVKWVDGLRGMASFLVLLTHLARAFDYNLFNARDTENGPIRLLQHPVLRIPWQGRIGVTIFAFLTGYVCALKPLRLSRAGNHNTAFSSIAKSAFRRPIRLIMPATIALILSWTIAQFGAFTVGRRCDSGWLRFSSVSVNPSFLHEVKRLFRVFLATWTNGHMDYDDHQWALLPLLKGSMMVYVTLVATMYVQYRYRMLVYVGMYMYFWQNPAADTETFGQQFYLGMFLSDMANHQPTQSFVSSRRWTRMIVCLVLASIGLFVASYPTHHAEWCGWSNFLLQLSKYIFPRETNLGKRYTALGVDLVILSIYLSPSTKALLSKPFFLWLGRNSFAVYLTHGTLLRTVLVWMIYGISGQPWKEWKNDKGEMEHSPFLPRGSGLNFAISIPTWFVLVYIVAHYWTTFWFLPSLPSLKDALLKIYLFMTIFGYVPMPF
;
A
#
# COMPACT_ATOMS: atom_id res chain seq x y z
N MET A 1 38.60 40.76 -7.13
CA MET A 1 37.23 40.98 -6.60
C MET A 1 36.33 39.89 -7.15
N GLY A 2 35.86 39.01 -6.27
CA GLY A 2 35.19 37.76 -6.65
C GLY A 2 33.70 37.93 -6.96
N SER A 3 33.18 37.07 -7.84
CA SER A 3 31.77 36.73 -7.92
C SER A 3 31.65 35.20 -7.97
N GLY A 4 31.44 34.60 -6.79
CA GLY A 4 31.13 33.18 -6.64
C GLY A 4 29.64 32.95 -6.94
N GLY A 5 29.36 32.29 -8.06
CA GLY A 5 28.02 31.84 -8.43
C GLY A 5 27.51 30.73 -7.50
N SER A 6 26.32 30.93 -6.94
CA SER A 6 25.63 30.02 -6.03
C SER A 6 24.94 28.88 -6.80
N SER A 7 25.64 27.76 -6.99
CA SER A 7 25.15 26.52 -7.61
C SER A 7 24.49 25.54 -6.62
N GLY A 8 23.80 26.03 -5.57
CA GLY A 8 23.39 25.21 -4.41
C GLY A 8 21.93 24.74 -4.31
N SER A 9 20.94 25.36 -4.98
CA SER A 9 19.52 25.16 -4.60
C SER A 9 18.76 24.07 -5.37
N GLY A 10 19.29 23.60 -6.51
CA GLY A 10 18.62 22.59 -7.35
C GLY A 10 18.74 21.15 -6.84
N GLY A 11 19.89 20.79 -6.26
CA GLY A 11 20.19 19.43 -5.81
C GLY A 11 19.41 19.00 -4.57
N ASP A 12 19.18 19.93 -3.63
CA ASP A 12 18.55 19.64 -2.35
C ASP A 12 17.02 19.49 -2.50
N ASN A 13 16.40 20.27 -3.38
CA ASN A 13 14.98 20.15 -3.71
C ASN A 13 14.62 18.85 -4.44
N GLY A 14 15.53 18.34 -5.29
CA GLY A 14 15.36 17.03 -5.93
C GLY A 14 15.45 15.88 -4.93
N ARG A 15 16.39 15.95 -3.98
CA ARG A 15 16.53 14.96 -2.87
C ARG A 15 15.32 14.99 -1.93
N ASN A 16 14.75 16.17 -1.69
CA ASN A 16 13.58 16.33 -0.83
C ASN A 16 12.28 15.74 -1.41
N VAL A 17 12.28 15.30 -2.67
CA VAL A 17 11.15 14.55 -3.27
C VAL A 17 11.50 13.08 -3.45
N LYS A 18 12.76 12.73 -3.72
CA LYS A 18 13.21 11.34 -3.94
C LYS A 18 12.93 10.40 -2.77
N TRP A 19 13.06 10.85 -1.53
CA TRP A 19 12.80 10.00 -0.36
C TRP A 19 11.35 9.51 -0.30
N VAL A 20 10.40 10.26 -0.87
CA VAL A 20 8.97 9.91 -0.95
C VAL A 20 8.77 8.70 -1.86
N ASP A 21 9.48 8.67 -3.00
CA ASP A 21 9.49 7.52 -3.90
C ASP A 21 10.15 6.30 -3.23
N GLY A 22 11.25 6.51 -2.51
CA GLY A 22 11.90 5.44 -1.75
C GLY A 22 11.03 4.85 -0.63
N LEU A 23 10.34 5.72 0.11
CA LEU A 23 9.37 5.34 1.15
C LEU A 23 8.22 4.54 0.55
N ARG A 24 7.73 4.92 -0.63
CA ARG A 24 6.73 4.16 -1.39
C ARG A 24 7.21 2.74 -1.71
N GLY A 25 8.47 2.59 -2.14
CA GLY A 25 9.09 1.29 -2.41
C GLY A 25 9.19 0.40 -1.18
N MET A 26 9.63 0.97 -0.06
CA MET A 26 9.66 0.28 1.23
C MET A 26 8.24 -0.16 1.65
N ALA A 27 7.25 0.71 1.52
CA ALA A 27 5.86 0.40 1.85
C ALA A 27 5.31 -0.76 1.01
N SER A 28 5.58 -0.79 -0.31
CA SER A 28 5.20 -1.95 -1.12
C SER A 28 5.86 -3.24 -0.63
N PHE A 29 7.15 -3.21 -0.29
CA PHE A 29 7.85 -4.40 0.19
C PHE A 29 7.23 -4.96 1.49
N LEU A 30 6.87 -4.08 2.45
CA LEU A 30 6.19 -4.47 3.69
C LEU A 30 4.82 -5.15 3.43
N VAL A 31 4.12 -4.75 2.36
CA VAL A 31 2.85 -5.38 1.96
C VAL A 31 3.09 -6.83 1.52
N LEU A 32 4.13 -7.12 0.72
CA LEU A 32 4.43 -8.52 0.34
C LEU A 32 4.74 -9.39 1.58
N LEU A 33 5.57 -8.89 2.50
CA LEU A 33 5.93 -9.61 3.73
C LEU A 33 4.70 -9.94 4.58
N THR A 34 3.76 -9.00 4.65
CA THR A 34 2.47 -9.22 5.33
C THR A 34 1.67 -10.33 4.68
N HIS A 35 1.56 -10.35 3.36
CA HIS A 35 0.76 -11.38 2.68
C HIS A 35 1.41 -12.75 2.77
N LEU A 36 2.74 -12.83 2.77
CA LEU A 36 3.45 -14.07 3.11
C LEU A 36 3.14 -14.53 4.53
N ALA A 37 3.17 -13.63 5.52
CA ALA A 37 2.81 -13.97 6.89
C ALA A 37 1.34 -14.43 7.01
N ARG A 38 0.39 -13.73 6.37
CA ARG A 38 -1.02 -14.17 6.34
C ARG A 38 -1.20 -15.54 5.71
N ALA A 39 -0.48 -15.81 4.63
CA ALA A 39 -0.58 -17.06 3.90
C ALA A 39 0.04 -18.23 4.66
N PHE A 40 1.17 -18.04 5.34
CA PHE A 40 1.98 -19.16 5.83
C PHE A 40 2.21 -19.22 7.35
N ASP A 41 2.01 -18.11 8.07
CA ASP A 41 2.25 -18.01 9.53
C ASP A 41 1.38 -16.91 10.16
N TYR A 42 0.07 -17.18 10.24
CA TYR A 42 -0.91 -16.20 10.71
C TYR A 42 -0.75 -15.84 12.21
N ASN A 43 -0.11 -16.71 13.01
CA ASN A 43 0.11 -16.46 14.44
C ASN A 43 1.03 -15.25 14.71
N LEU A 44 1.81 -14.82 13.71
CA LEU A 44 2.58 -13.57 13.76
C LEU A 44 1.72 -12.31 14.00
N PHE A 45 0.42 -12.37 13.71
CA PHE A 45 -0.51 -11.25 13.93
C PHE A 45 -0.93 -11.12 15.40
N ASN A 46 -0.74 -12.16 16.20
CA ASN A 46 -1.06 -12.16 17.63
C ASN A 46 0.06 -11.50 18.43
N ALA A 47 -0.20 -11.08 19.67
CA ALA A 47 0.86 -10.64 20.59
C ALA A 47 1.84 -11.78 20.91
N ARG A 48 1.32 -13.02 20.96
CA ARG A 48 2.00 -14.28 21.27
C ARG A 48 1.19 -15.44 20.67
N ASP A 49 1.80 -16.60 20.48
CA ASP A 49 1.11 -17.80 19.94
C ASP A 49 0.05 -18.36 20.90
N THR A 50 0.33 -18.37 22.20
CA THR A 50 -0.59 -18.77 23.27
C THR A 50 -0.47 -17.81 24.44
N GLU A 51 -1.47 -17.74 25.33
CA GLU A 51 -1.49 -16.82 26.47
C GLU A 51 -0.25 -16.97 27.37
N ASN A 52 0.10 -18.22 27.72
CA ASN A 52 1.19 -18.55 28.65
C ASN A 52 2.47 -19.09 27.98
N GLY A 53 2.51 -19.21 26.65
CA GLY A 53 3.69 -19.73 25.92
C GLY A 53 4.86 -18.74 25.88
N PRO A 54 5.99 -19.01 25.22
CA PRO A 54 7.05 -18.01 24.98
C PRO A 54 6.66 -17.02 23.87
N ILE A 55 7.21 -15.79 23.90
CA ILE A 55 7.08 -14.83 22.76
C ILE A 55 8.11 -15.25 21.71
N ARG A 56 7.70 -15.44 20.45
CA ARG A 56 8.66 -15.70 19.38
C ARG A 56 9.46 -14.45 19.05
N LEU A 57 10.68 -14.61 18.53
CA LEU A 57 11.54 -13.49 18.12
C LEU A 57 10.80 -12.45 17.25
N LEU A 58 10.03 -12.94 16.27
CA LEU A 58 9.26 -12.14 15.33
C LEU A 58 7.95 -11.54 15.92
N GLN A 59 7.59 -11.84 17.17
CA GLN A 59 6.43 -11.23 17.84
C GLN A 59 6.82 -10.07 18.76
N HIS A 60 8.13 -9.85 18.98
CA HIS A 60 8.61 -8.73 19.79
C HIS A 60 8.32 -7.37 19.16
N PRO A 61 8.22 -6.30 19.99
CA PRO A 61 8.12 -4.93 19.51
C PRO A 61 9.25 -4.59 18.53
N VAL A 62 8.96 -3.71 17.58
CA VAL A 62 9.80 -3.29 16.47
C VAL A 62 10.05 -4.41 15.45
N LEU A 63 10.46 -5.58 15.90
CA LEU A 63 10.69 -6.73 15.03
C LEU A 63 9.41 -7.12 14.31
N ARG A 64 8.24 -7.03 14.95
CA ARG A 64 6.95 -7.44 14.36
C ARG A 64 6.38 -6.58 13.24
N ILE A 65 6.92 -5.38 13.06
CA ILE A 65 6.42 -4.38 12.11
C ILE A 65 6.29 -4.93 10.67
N PRO A 66 7.26 -5.70 10.12
CA PRO A 66 7.22 -6.08 8.71
C PRO A 66 6.07 -6.99 8.29
N TRP A 67 5.46 -7.74 9.21
CA TRP A 67 4.37 -8.69 8.92
C TRP A 67 2.98 -8.26 9.43
N GLN A 68 2.85 -7.14 10.14
CA GLN A 68 1.58 -6.69 10.72
C GLN A 68 0.53 -6.21 9.70
N GLY A 69 0.93 -5.80 8.49
CA GLY A 69 0.02 -5.56 7.37
C GLY A 69 -0.70 -4.24 7.26
N ARG A 70 -0.73 -3.43 8.32
CA ARG A 70 -1.45 -2.16 8.29
C ARG A 70 -0.57 -1.00 7.77
N ILE A 71 0.72 -1.05 8.07
CA ILE A 71 1.67 0.06 7.87
C ILE A 71 1.80 0.48 6.40
N GLY A 72 1.89 -0.49 5.48
CA GLY A 72 2.08 -0.18 4.06
C GLY A 72 0.95 0.67 3.48
N VAL A 73 -0.30 0.29 3.76
CA VAL A 73 -1.49 1.01 3.28
C VAL A 73 -1.56 2.43 3.87
N THR A 74 -1.28 2.58 5.17
CA THR A 74 -1.20 3.88 5.85
C THR A 74 -0.16 4.80 5.20
N ILE A 75 1.02 4.27 4.85
CA ILE A 75 2.06 5.04 4.15
C ILE A 75 1.56 5.47 2.75
N PHE A 76 0.90 4.60 1.98
CA PHE A 76 0.34 4.99 0.67
C PHE A 76 -0.70 6.10 0.77
N ALA A 77 -1.50 6.11 1.83
CA ALA A 77 -2.43 7.19 2.10
C ALA A 77 -1.70 8.51 2.39
N PHE A 78 -0.71 8.50 3.28
CA PHE A 78 0.14 9.67 3.54
C PHE A 78 0.78 10.21 2.25
N LEU A 79 1.38 9.32 1.45
CA LEU A 79 2.04 9.67 0.20
C LEU A 79 1.05 10.30 -0.80
N THR A 80 -0.21 9.86 -0.81
CA THR A 80 -1.26 10.47 -1.63
C THR A 80 -1.50 11.91 -1.25
N GLY A 81 -1.64 12.22 0.05
CA GLY A 81 -1.76 13.60 0.52
C GLY A 81 -0.55 14.45 0.17
N TYR A 82 0.65 13.92 0.44
CA TYR A 82 1.91 14.64 0.24
C TYR A 82 2.17 14.98 -1.24
N VAL A 83 2.09 13.98 -2.12
CA VAL A 83 2.43 14.12 -3.54
C VAL A 83 1.38 14.94 -4.30
N CYS A 84 0.09 14.78 -3.99
CA CYS A 84 -0.97 15.57 -4.62
C CYS A 84 -0.83 17.06 -4.33
N ALA A 85 -0.46 17.41 -3.10
CA ALA A 85 -0.32 18.79 -2.66
C ALA A 85 0.97 19.46 -3.15
N LEU A 86 2.03 18.69 -3.39
CA LEU A 86 3.37 19.21 -3.61
C LEU A 86 3.46 20.22 -4.78
N LYS A 87 3.00 19.83 -5.98
CA LYS A 87 3.10 20.69 -7.17
C LYS A 87 2.16 21.90 -7.10
N PRO A 88 0.86 21.75 -6.77
CA PRO A 88 -0.05 22.89 -6.64
C PRO A 88 0.42 23.92 -5.60
N LEU A 89 0.90 23.47 -4.43
CA LEU A 89 1.37 24.39 -3.39
C LEU A 89 2.64 25.14 -3.79
N ARG A 90 3.55 24.49 -4.54
CA ARG A 90 4.73 25.17 -5.12
C ARG A 90 4.33 26.27 -6.09
N LEU A 91 3.38 26.00 -7.00
CA LEU A 91 2.89 26.98 -7.97
C LEU A 91 2.15 28.14 -7.30
N SER A 92 1.30 27.84 -6.32
CA SER A 92 0.60 28.83 -5.50
C SER A 92 1.57 29.80 -4.81
N ARG A 93 2.63 29.27 -4.20
CA ARG A 93 3.66 30.10 -3.53
C ARG A 93 4.48 30.95 -4.50
N ALA A 94 4.64 30.51 -5.73
CA ALA A 94 5.25 31.30 -6.80
C ALA A 94 4.31 32.38 -7.37
N GLY A 95 3.12 32.58 -6.77
CA GLY A 95 2.10 33.53 -7.24
C GLY A 95 1.31 33.05 -8.46
N ASN A 96 1.57 31.84 -8.96
CA ASN A 96 0.96 31.34 -10.19
C ASN A 96 -0.28 30.48 -9.90
N HIS A 97 -1.31 31.13 -9.34
CA HIS A 97 -2.56 30.48 -8.91
C HIS A 97 -3.33 29.82 -10.06
N ASN A 98 -3.43 30.49 -11.22
CA ASN A 98 -4.13 29.94 -12.40
C ASN A 98 -3.49 28.63 -12.89
N THR A 99 -2.15 28.57 -12.91
CA THR A 99 -1.44 27.33 -13.27
C THR A 99 -1.57 26.27 -12.17
N ALA A 100 -1.65 26.67 -10.90
CA ALA A 100 -1.93 25.76 -9.79
C ALA A 100 -3.31 25.09 -9.94
N PHE A 101 -4.37 25.86 -10.19
CA PHE A 101 -5.72 25.33 -10.44
C PHE A 101 -5.76 24.41 -11.66
N SER A 102 -5.15 24.83 -12.77
CA SER A 102 -5.03 24.02 -13.98
C SER A 102 -4.28 22.70 -13.71
N SER A 103 -3.26 22.73 -12.86
CA SER A 103 -2.52 21.53 -12.45
C SER A 103 -3.38 20.60 -11.60
N ILE A 104 -4.22 21.14 -10.71
CA ILE A 104 -5.15 20.35 -9.88
C ILE A 104 -6.19 19.68 -10.79
N ALA A 105 -6.85 20.42 -11.67
CA ALA A 105 -7.85 19.89 -12.60
C ALA A 105 -7.29 18.75 -13.48
N LYS A 106 -6.12 18.96 -14.10
CA LYS A 106 -5.44 17.92 -14.90
C LYS A 106 -5.06 16.69 -14.07
N SER A 107 -4.77 16.85 -12.78
CA SER A 107 -4.42 15.73 -11.89
C SER A 107 -5.67 14.97 -11.45
N ALA A 108 -6.75 15.68 -11.10
CA ALA A 108 -8.05 15.12 -10.75
C ALA A 108 -8.64 14.29 -11.90
N PHE A 109 -8.55 14.78 -13.14
CA PHE A 109 -9.06 14.05 -14.32
C PHE A 109 -8.24 12.79 -14.65
N ARG A 110 -6.90 12.88 -14.63
CA ARG A 110 -6.03 11.76 -15.05
C ARG A 110 -5.91 10.66 -14.02
N ARG A 111 -6.12 10.95 -12.73
CA ARG A 111 -5.89 10.02 -11.63
C ARG A 111 -6.84 8.81 -11.61
N PRO A 112 -8.18 8.97 -11.77
CA PRO A 112 -9.08 7.84 -11.92
C PRO A 112 -8.64 6.92 -13.06
N ILE A 113 -8.33 7.47 -14.23
CA ILE A 113 -7.92 6.69 -15.42
C ILE A 113 -6.65 5.88 -15.12
N ARG A 114 -5.64 6.50 -14.49
CA ARG A 114 -4.37 5.85 -14.15
C ARG A 114 -4.52 4.74 -13.10
N LEU A 115 -5.53 4.80 -12.23
CA LEU A 115 -5.77 3.77 -11.21
C LEU A 115 -6.70 2.68 -11.73
N ILE A 116 -7.79 3.06 -12.41
CA ILE A 116 -8.83 2.16 -12.90
C ILE A 116 -8.31 1.27 -14.02
N MET A 117 -7.63 1.83 -15.05
CA MET A 117 -7.23 1.02 -16.20
C MET A 117 -6.28 -0.12 -15.83
N PRO A 118 -5.17 0.11 -15.11
CA PRO A 118 -4.26 -0.98 -14.75
C PRO A 118 -4.91 -1.99 -13.79
N ALA A 119 -5.75 -1.52 -12.86
CA ALA A 119 -6.49 -2.41 -11.96
C ALA A 119 -7.48 -3.30 -12.74
N THR A 120 -8.14 -2.76 -13.76
CA THR A 120 -9.05 -3.50 -14.64
C THR A 120 -8.30 -4.56 -15.46
N ILE A 121 -7.12 -4.24 -15.98
CA ILE A 121 -6.27 -5.23 -16.68
C ILE A 121 -5.87 -6.35 -15.71
N ALA A 122 -5.47 -6.01 -14.48
CA ALA A 122 -5.14 -6.99 -13.45
C ALA A 122 -6.35 -7.85 -13.04
N LEU A 123 -7.55 -7.26 -12.96
CA LEU A 123 -8.81 -7.97 -12.75
C LEU A 123 -9.07 -8.98 -13.87
N ILE A 124 -9.01 -8.55 -15.13
CA ILE A 124 -9.24 -9.43 -16.30
C ILE A 124 -8.22 -10.56 -16.32
N LEU A 125 -6.93 -10.26 -16.07
CA LEU A 125 -5.89 -11.30 -16.02
C LEU A 125 -6.16 -12.32 -14.91
N SER A 126 -6.54 -11.85 -13.72
CA SER A 126 -6.83 -12.72 -12.58
C SER A 126 -8.11 -13.55 -12.81
N TRP A 127 -9.12 -12.96 -13.45
CA TRP A 127 -10.33 -13.64 -13.91
C TRP A 127 -10.00 -14.75 -14.91
N THR A 128 -9.19 -14.45 -15.94
CA THR A 128 -8.77 -15.42 -16.95
C THR A 128 -8.02 -16.59 -16.34
N ILE A 129 -7.03 -16.31 -15.48
CA ILE A 129 -6.25 -17.33 -14.77
C ILE A 129 -7.15 -18.17 -13.85
N ALA A 130 -8.20 -17.57 -13.27
CA ALA A 130 -9.19 -18.32 -12.50
C ALA A 130 -9.95 -19.32 -13.37
N GLN A 131 -10.38 -18.96 -14.59
CA GLN A 131 -11.09 -19.86 -15.51
C GLN A 131 -10.27 -21.11 -15.86
N PHE A 132 -8.93 -21.00 -15.89
CA PHE A 132 -8.02 -22.15 -16.06
C PHE A 132 -7.79 -22.98 -14.78
N GLY A 133 -8.54 -22.70 -13.71
CA GLY A 133 -8.49 -23.46 -12.46
C GLY A 133 -7.28 -23.15 -11.59
N ALA A 134 -6.56 -22.05 -11.82
CA ALA A 134 -5.27 -21.84 -11.14
C ALA A 134 -5.35 -21.69 -9.63
N PHE A 135 -6.48 -21.20 -9.11
CA PHE A 135 -6.74 -21.05 -7.68
C PHE A 135 -7.15 -22.36 -6.99
N THR A 136 -7.27 -23.47 -7.72
CA THR A 136 -7.74 -24.76 -7.17
C THR A 136 -6.84 -25.28 -6.05
N VAL A 137 -5.51 -25.16 -6.22
CA VAL A 137 -4.54 -25.59 -5.19
C VAL A 137 -4.66 -24.73 -3.94
N GLY A 138 -4.81 -23.40 -4.10
CA GLY A 138 -4.99 -22.47 -2.98
C GLY A 138 -6.27 -22.73 -2.18
N ARG A 139 -7.33 -23.24 -2.82
CA ARG A 139 -8.56 -23.66 -2.14
C ARG A 139 -8.44 -24.97 -1.36
N ARG A 140 -7.37 -25.75 -1.58
CA ARG A 140 -7.19 -27.10 -1.03
C ARG A 140 -5.98 -27.22 -0.12
N CYS A 141 -5.19 -26.17 0.07
CA CYS A 141 -4.03 -26.17 0.96
C CYS A 141 -4.41 -26.07 2.44
N ASP A 142 -3.48 -26.44 3.31
CA ASP A 142 -3.57 -26.36 4.78
C ASP A 142 -3.82 -24.93 5.32
N SER A 143 -3.42 -23.88 4.59
CA SER A 143 -3.62 -22.48 4.99
C SER A 143 -5.06 -21.99 4.85
N GLY A 144 -5.69 -21.62 5.98
CA GLY A 144 -7.05 -21.06 5.99
C GLY A 144 -7.20 -19.75 5.21
N TRP A 145 -6.20 -18.86 5.27
CA TRP A 145 -6.26 -17.58 4.56
C TRP A 145 -6.16 -17.77 3.04
N LEU A 146 -5.31 -18.68 2.56
CA LEU A 146 -5.23 -19.01 1.14
C LEU A 146 -6.54 -19.63 0.63
N ARG A 147 -7.18 -20.49 1.43
CA ARG A 147 -8.48 -21.07 1.08
C ARG A 147 -9.58 -20.02 0.95
N PHE A 148 -9.67 -19.11 1.93
CA PHE A 148 -10.67 -18.04 1.93
C PHE A 148 -10.45 -17.02 0.81
N SER A 149 -9.19 -16.67 0.53
CA SER A 149 -8.84 -15.66 -0.47
C SER A 149 -8.78 -16.19 -1.91
N SER A 150 -8.86 -17.50 -2.12
CA SER A 150 -8.81 -18.12 -3.46
C SER A 150 -10.22 -18.32 -4.03
N VAL A 151 -10.46 -17.75 -5.22
CA VAL A 151 -11.80 -17.74 -5.83
C VAL A 151 -12.23 -19.12 -6.33
N SER A 152 -13.52 -19.42 -6.16
CA SER A 152 -14.20 -20.54 -6.81
C SER A 152 -14.81 -20.10 -8.15
N VAL A 153 -14.61 -20.89 -9.19
CA VAL A 153 -15.20 -20.65 -10.51
C VAL A 153 -16.52 -21.39 -10.61
N ASN A 154 -17.56 -20.70 -11.10
CA ASN A 154 -18.84 -21.32 -11.40
C ASN A 154 -18.75 -22.19 -12.67
N PRO A 155 -19.39 -23.37 -12.72
CA PRO A 155 -19.40 -24.21 -13.94
C PRO A 155 -19.92 -23.50 -15.20
N SER A 156 -20.77 -22.48 -15.05
CA SER A 156 -21.33 -21.74 -16.17
C SER A 156 -20.46 -20.53 -16.55
N PHE A 157 -19.84 -20.58 -17.72
CA PHE A 157 -19.00 -19.49 -18.25
C PHE A 157 -19.75 -18.15 -18.36
N LEU A 158 -21.03 -18.18 -18.78
CA LEU A 158 -21.84 -16.96 -18.87
C LEU A 158 -22.05 -16.30 -17.49
N HIS A 159 -22.13 -17.09 -16.42
CA HIS A 159 -22.20 -16.56 -15.07
C HIS A 159 -20.89 -15.89 -14.66
N GLU A 160 -19.73 -16.44 -15.04
CA GLU A 160 -18.42 -15.86 -14.77
C GLU A 160 -18.18 -14.56 -15.55
N VAL A 161 -18.69 -14.45 -16.79
CA VAL A 161 -18.66 -13.18 -17.54
C VAL A 161 -19.55 -12.13 -16.87
N LYS A 162 -20.78 -12.48 -16.46
CA LYS A 162 -21.65 -11.56 -15.70
C LYS A 162 -21.03 -11.16 -14.35
N ARG A 163 -20.34 -12.10 -13.69
CA ARG A 163 -19.60 -11.85 -12.44
C ARG A 163 -18.46 -10.88 -12.67
N LEU A 164 -17.71 -10.98 -13.78
CA LEU A 164 -16.64 -10.03 -14.11
C LEU A 164 -17.14 -8.58 -14.12
N PHE A 165 -18.24 -8.30 -14.82
CA PHE A 165 -18.84 -6.95 -14.85
C PHE A 165 -19.34 -6.50 -13.48
N ARG A 166 -19.98 -7.41 -12.73
CA ARG A 166 -20.44 -7.13 -11.36
C ARG A 166 -19.27 -6.80 -10.43
N VAL A 167 -18.19 -7.58 -10.49
CA VAL A 167 -16.99 -7.40 -9.67
C VAL A 167 -16.28 -6.11 -10.04
N PHE A 168 -16.15 -5.79 -11.33
CA PHE A 168 -15.63 -4.50 -11.77
C PHE A 168 -16.41 -3.33 -11.14
N LEU A 169 -17.75 -3.37 -11.20
CA LEU A 169 -18.59 -2.34 -10.59
C LEU A 169 -18.45 -2.32 -9.06
N ALA A 170 -18.46 -3.49 -8.40
CA ALA A 170 -18.29 -3.63 -6.95
C ALA A 170 -16.96 -3.00 -6.48
N THR A 171 -15.86 -3.29 -7.17
CA THR A 171 -14.52 -2.77 -6.81
C THR A 171 -14.49 -1.24 -6.73
N TRP A 172 -15.25 -0.54 -7.59
CA TRP A 172 -15.29 0.93 -7.60
C TRP A 172 -16.48 1.54 -6.85
N THR A 173 -17.42 0.73 -6.35
CA THR A 173 -18.58 1.21 -5.58
C THR A 173 -18.45 0.90 -4.10
N ASN A 174 -18.15 -0.35 -3.74
CA ASN A 174 -18.01 -0.82 -2.36
C ASN A 174 -16.61 -1.35 -2.02
N GLY A 175 -15.69 -1.43 -2.98
CA GLY A 175 -14.31 -1.87 -2.76
C GLY A 175 -14.14 -3.39 -2.75
N HIS A 176 -15.19 -4.16 -3.01
CA HIS A 176 -15.13 -5.62 -3.01
C HIS A 176 -14.60 -6.16 -4.33
N MET A 177 -13.64 -7.10 -4.27
CA MET A 177 -13.08 -7.77 -5.44
C MET A 177 -12.85 -9.26 -5.17
N ASP A 178 -13.73 -10.09 -5.71
CA ASP A 178 -13.68 -11.56 -5.55
C ASP A 178 -12.37 -12.20 -5.98
N TYR A 179 -11.76 -11.67 -7.05
CA TYR A 179 -10.55 -12.26 -7.63
C TYR A 179 -9.27 -11.78 -6.94
N ASP A 180 -9.25 -10.62 -6.30
CA ASP A 180 -8.10 -10.10 -5.56
C ASP A 180 -8.50 -9.07 -4.50
N ASP A 181 -8.81 -9.56 -3.29
CA ASP A 181 -9.26 -8.73 -2.17
C ASP A 181 -8.32 -7.54 -1.89
N HIS A 182 -7.02 -7.69 -2.17
CA HIS A 182 -6.00 -6.66 -1.98
C HIS A 182 -6.29 -5.33 -2.69
N GLN A 183 -7.09 -5.30 -3.76
CA GLN A 183 -7.43 -4.09 -4.51
C GLN A 183 -8.37 -3.13 -3.76
N TRP A 184 -8.94 -3.54 -2.62
CA TRP A 184 -9.87 -2.75 -1.82
C TRP A 184 -9.36 -1.33 -1.50
N ALA A 185 -8.05 -1.17 -1.32
CA ALA A 185 -7.42 0.11 -0.94
C ALA A 185 -7.40 1.15 -2.08
N LEU A 186 -7.62 0.76 -3.35
CA LEU A 186 -7.63 1.68 -4.48
C LEU A 186 -8.76 2.71 -4.41
N LEU A 187 -9.97 2.26 -4.03
CA LEU A 187 -11.15 3.13 -3.96
C LEU A 187 -11.01 4.22 -2.89
N PRO A 188 -10.62 3.91 -1.62
CA PRO A 188 -10.31 4.93 -0.62
C PRO A 188 -9.19 5.89 -1.05
N LEU A 189 -8.12 5.40 -1.68
CA LEU A 189 -7.03 6.24 -2.18
C LEU A 189 -7.48 7.20 -3.29
N LEU A 190 -8.41 6.76 -4.15
CA LEU A 190 -9.02 7.59 -5.17
C LEU A 190 -9.90 8.68 -4.53
N LYS A 191 -10.85 8.31 -3.67
CA LYS A 191 -11.72 9.26 -2.94
C LYS A 191 -10.88 10.27 -2.14
N GLY A 192 -9.87 9.79 -1.43
CA GLY A 192 -8.93 10.61 -0.67
C GLY A 192 -8.17 11.63 -1.50
N SER A 193 -7.73 11.25 -2.70
CA SER A 193 -7.07 12.19 -3.60
C SER A 193 -7.99 13.33 -4.06
N MET A 194 -9.29 13.05 -4.23
CA MET A 194 -10.27 14.09 -4.56
C MET A 194 -10.51 15.04 -3.39
N MET A 195 -10.56 14.51 -2.16
CA MET A 195 -10.62 15.35 -0.96
C MET A 195 -9.43 16.31 -0.89
N VAL A 196 -8.21 15.81 -1.15
CA VAL A 196 -7.00 16.65 -1.21
C VAL A 196 -7.13 17.74 -2.27
N TYR A 197 -7.62 17.42 -3.47
CA TYR A 197 -7.81 18.41 -4.53
C TYR A 197 -8.84 19.47 -4.18
N VAL A 198 -9.98 19.09 -3.60
CA VAL A 198 -11.00 20.03 -3.13
C VAL A 198 -10.43 20.95 -2.06
N THR A 199 -9.72 20.41 -1.07
CA THR A 199 -9.08 21.22 -0.02
C THR A 199 -8.05 22.18 -0.59
N LEU A 200 -7.23 21.77 -1.57
CA LEU A 200 -6.26 22.65 -2.21
C LEU A 200 -6.93 23.80 -2.98
N VAL A 201 -8.06 23.53 -3.65
CA VAL A 201 -8.82 24.58 -4.36
C VAL A 201 -9.42 25.55 -3.34
N ALA A 202 -10.08 25.04 -2.30
CA ALA A 202 -10.71 25.84 -1.26
C ALA A 202 -9.71 26.70 -0.47
N THR A 203 -8.48 26.21 -0.26
CA THR A 203 -7.46 26.89 0.54
C THR A 203 -6.39 27.60 -0.29
N MET A 204 -6.58 27.76 -1.61
CA MET A 204 -5.56 28.29 -2.52
C MET A 204 -5.11 29.71 -2.16
N TYR A 205 -6.04 30.56 -1.73
CA TYR A 205 -5.80 31.96 -1.35
C TYR A 205 -5.65 32.17 0.16
N VAL A 206 -5.81 31.11 0.95
CA VAL A 206 -5.67 31.17 2.40
C VAL A 206 -4.18 31.29 2.75
N GLN A 207 -3.86 32.22 3.65
CA GLN A 207 -2.47 32.40 4.11
C GLN A 207 -1.95 31.12 4.77
N TYR A 208 -0.63 30.89 4.67
CA TYR A 208 0.03 29.67 5.16
C TYR A 208 -0.38 29.29 6.60
N ARG A 209 -0.39 30.24 7.55
CA ARG A 209 -0.73 29.95 8.95
C ARG A 209 -2.14 29.38 9.11
N TYR A 210 -3.14 30.02 8.49
CA TYR A 210 -4.52 29.55 8.54
C TYR A 210 -4.73 28.26 7.76
N ARG A 211 -4.01 28.07 6.66
CA ARG A 211 -4.05 26.82 5.89
C ARG A 211 -3.50 25.64 6.70
N MET A 212 -2.43 25.84 7.48
CA MET A 212 -1.92 24.83 8.41
C MET A 212 -2.95 24.52 9.51
N LEU A 213 -3.68 25.51 10.02
CA LEU A 213 -4.78 25.28 10.97
C LEU A 213 -5.91 24.45 10.37
N VAL A 214 -6.26 24.66 9.09
CA VAL A 214 -7.24 23.82 8.38
C VAL A 214 -6.77 22.35 8.35
N TYR A 215 -5.50 22.10 8.05
CA TYR A 215 -4.98 20.73 8.02
C TYR A 215 -5.00 20.07 9.41
N VAL A 216 -4.63 20.81 10.45
CA VAL A 216 -4.71 20.35 11.84
C VAL A 216 -6.15 20.08 12.25
N GLY A 217 -7.08 20.99 11.92
CA GLY A 217 -8.51 20.81 12.20
C GLY A 217 -9.08 19.56 11.52
N MET A 218 -8.75 19.34 10.25
CA MET A 218 -9.17 18.13 9.53
C MET A 218 -8.50 16.85 10.07
N TYR A 219 -7.23 16.92 10.46
CA TYR A 219 -6.55 15.81 11.13
C TYR A 219 -7.28 15.44 12.44
N MET A 220 -7.61 16.43 13.28
CA MET A 220 -8.33 16.23 14.53
C MET A 220 -9.76 15.71 14.30
N TYR A 221 -10.41 16.15 13.23
CA TYR A 221 -11.72 15.62 12.82
C TYR A 221 -11.65 14.11 12.52
N PHE A 222 -10.67 13.65 11.73
CA PHE A 222 -10.49 12.21 11.48
C PHE A 222 -9.97 11.43 12.69
N TRP A 223 -9.21 12.09 13.56
CA TRP A 223 -8.80 11.50 14.84
C TRP A 223 -10.02 11.17 15.70
N GLN A 224 -11.01 12.06 15.77
CA GLN A 224 -12.21 11.88 16.57
C GLN A 224 -13.24 10.93 15.93
N ASN A 225 -13.29 10.88 14.60
CA ASN A 225 -14.29 10.11 13.88
C ASN A 225 -14.05 8.59 14.03
N PRO A 226 -14.99 7.80 14.61
CA PRO A 226 -14.82 6.35 14.78
C PRO A 226 -15.12 5.53 13.52
N ALA A 227 -15.57 6.15 12.43
CA ALA A 227 -15.89 5.45 11.20
C ALA A 227 -14.69 4.67 10.65
N ALA A 228 -14.99 3.57 9.97
CA ALA A 228 -13.99 2.64 9.46
C ALA A 228 -12.97 3.33 8.54
N ASP A 229 -11.69 2.97 8.73
CA ASP A 229 -10.55 3.37 7.91
C ASP A 229 -10.21 4.88 7.88
N THR A 230 -10.89 5.68 8.69
CA THR A 230 -10.65 7.13 8.78
C THR A 230 -9.23 7.46 9.24
N GLU A 231 -8.68 6.69 10.17
CA GLU A 231 -7.28 6.80 10.62
C GLU A 231 -6.26 6.36 9.58
N THR A 232 -6.61 5.37 8.75
CA THR A 232 -5.72 4.82 7.73
C THR A 232 -5.64 5.73 6.51
N PHE A 233 -6.74 6.41 6.17
CA PHE A 233 -6.84 7.25 4.98
C PHE A 233 -6.97 8.74 5.31
N GLY A 234 -8.13 9.15 5.86
CA GLY A 234 -8.47 10.56 6.09
C GLY A 234 -7.38 11.31 6.86
N GLN A 235 -7.02 10.80 8.04
CA GLN A 235 -5.95 11.37 8.89
C GLN A 235 -4.62 11.50 8.13
N GLN A 236 -4.23 10.46 7.39
CA GLN A 236 -2.98 10.39 6.65
C GLN A 236 -2.90 11.37 5.48
N PHE A 237 -4.02 11.57 4.76
CA PHE A 237 -4.06 12.54 3.67
C PHE A 237 -3.74 13.95 4.17
N TYR A 238 -4.32 14.36 5.29
CA TYR A 238 -4.11 15.69 5.86
C TYR A 238 -2.73 15.84 6.50
N LEU A 239 -2.18 14.79 7.13
CA LEU A 239 -0.77 14.80 7.54
C LEU A 239 0.17 14.95 6.33
N GLY A 240 -0.12 14.24 5.24
CA GLY A 240 0.59 14.37 3.97
C GLY A 240 0.58 15.80 3.43
N MET A 241 -0.59 16.43 3.39
CA MET A 241 -0.74 17.83 2.99
C MET A 241 0.02 18.78 3.90
N PHE A 242 -0.06 18.59 5.21
CA PHE A 242 0.64 19.38 6.22
C PHE A 242 2.16 19.34 6.02
N LEU A 243 2.74 18.14 5.91
CA LEU A 243 4.18 18.00 5.67
C LEU A 243 4.60 18.50 4.30
N SER A 244 3.73 18.39 3.28
CA SER A 244 3.99 18.91 1.94
C SER A 244 4.05 20.44 1.92
N ASP A 245 3.14 21.11 2.64
CA ASP A 245 3.15 22.56 2.72
C ASP A 245 4.32 23.08 3.56
N MET A 246 4.64 22.41 4.68
CA MET A 246 5.80 22.69 5.51
C MET A 246 7.12 22.48 4.75
N ALA A 247 7.19 21.51 3.84
CA ALA A 247 8.36 21.28 2.98
C ALA A 247 8.66 22.47 2.06
N ASN A 248 7.64 23.26 1.73
CA ASN A 248 7.77 24.44 0.88
C ASN A 248 7.92 25.75 1.67
N HIS A 249 7.96 25.71 3.01
CA HIS A 249 8.12 26.89 3.86
C HIS A 249 9.56 27.07 4.35
N GLN A 250 10.32 27.92 3.64
CA GLN A 250 11.75 28.16 3.89
C GLN A 250 12.10 28.56 5.34
N PRO A 251 11.38 29.48 6.02
CA PRO A 251 11.70 29.83 7.40
C PRO A 251 11.66 28.64 8.36
N THR A 252 10.69 27.74 8.23
CA THR A 252 10.62 26.52 9.04
C THR A 252 11.76 25.56 8.72
N GLN A 253 12.14 25.42 7.44
CA GLN A 253 13.29 24.58 7.07
C GLN A 253 14.59 25.11 7.68
N SER A 254 14.83 26.42 7.60
CA SER A 254 16.01 27.07 8.20
C SER A 254 16.02 26.95 9.73
N PHE A 255 14.85 27.06 10.37
CA PHE A 255 14.73 26.89 11.82
C PHE A 255 15.11 25.47 12.27
N VAL A 256 14.65 24.44 11.54
CA VAL A 256 14.93 23.03 11.82
C VAL A 256 16.38 22.66 11.48
N SER A 257 16.94 23.23 10.41
CA SER A 257 18.30 22.92 9.97
C SER A 257 19.35 23.43 10.96
N SER A 258 19.14 24.59 11.57
CA SER A 258 20.12 25.22 12.47
C SER A 258 20.25 24.56 13.85
N ARG A 259 19.30 23.70 14.27
CA ARG A 259 19.35 22.98 15.57
C ARG A 259 19.62 21.49 15.37
N ARG A 260 20.85 21.15 14.98
CA ARG A 260 21.25 19.77 14.68
C ARG A 260 20.99 18.79 15.83
N TRP A 261 21.46 19.10 17.04
CA TRP A 261 21.34 18.19 18.20
C TRP A 261 19.90 17.99 18.65
N THR A 262 19.13 19.08 18.81
CA THR A 262 17.71 19.01 19.13
C THR A 262 16.95 18.18 18.10
N ARG A 263 17.21 18.39 16.80
CA ARG A 263 16.61 17.61 15.73
C ARG A 263 16.95 16.13 15.84
N MET A 264 18.20 15.78 16.13
CA MET A 264 18.62 14.38 16.29
C MET A 264 17.91 13.70 17.46
N ILE A 265 17.84 14.35 18.62
CA ILE A 265 17.14 13.84 19.81
C ILE A 265 15.65 13.65 19.50
N VAL A 266 15.01 14.66 18.91
CA VAL A 266 13.59 14.58 18.51
C VAL A 266 13.37 13.45 17.51
N CYS A 267 14.23 13.28 16.51
CA CYS A 267 14.11 12.17 15.55
C CYS A 267 14.20 10.81 16.25
N LEU A 268 15.15 10.65 17.18
CA LEU A 268 15.33 9.41 17.92
C LEU A 268 14.11 9.10 18.79
N VAL A 269 13.61 10.09 19.54
CA VAL A 269 12.42 9.92 20.40
C VAL A 269 11.19 9.58 19.55
N LEU A 270 10.93 10.33 18.48
CA LEU A 270 9.81 10.08 17.58
C LEU A 270 9.91 8.72 16.90
N ALA A 271 11.11 8.31 16.46
CA ALA A 271 11.31 7.00 15.86
C ALA A 271 11.10 5.87 16.88
N SER A 272 11.66 5.97 18.08
CA SER A 272 11.51 4.95 19.12
C SER A 272 10.07 4.78 19.56
N ILE A 273 9.37 5.89 19.86
CA ILE A 273 7.95 5.85 20.23
C ILE A 273 7.12 5.36 19.04
N GLY A 274 7.36 5.90 17.85
CA GLY A 274 6.63 5.54 16.64
C GLY A 274 6.74 4.04 16.31
N LEU A 275 7.94 3.47 16.37
CA LEU A 275 8.17 2.04 16.14
C LEU A 275 7.52 1.18 17.23
N PHE A 276 7.64 1.58 18.50
CA PHE A 276 7.02 0.85 19.61
C PHE A 276 5.49 0.82 19.49
N VAL A 277 4.87 1.98 19.26
CA VAL A 277 3.43 2.14 19.14
C VAL A 277 2.90 1.48 17.85
N ALA A 278 3.63 1.59 16.73
CA ALA A 278 3.30 0.89 15.49
C ALA A 278 3.28 -0.63 15.65
N SER A 279 3.96 -1.17 16.66
CA SER A 279 4.04 -2.61 16.93
C SER A 279 2.79 -3.20 17.58
N TYR A 280 1.74 -2.42 17.84
CA TYR A 280 0.52 -2.95 18.44
C TYR A 280 -0.01 -4.18 17.66
N PRO A 281 -0.33 -5.31 18.32
CA PRO A 281 -0.73 -6.54 17.64
C PRO A 281 -2.12 -6.42 16.98
N THR A 282 -2.52 -7.42 16.20
CA THR A 282 -3.89 -7.45 15.64
C THR A 282 -4.83 -8.16 16.59
N HIS A 283 -4.39 -9.28 17.14
CA HIS A 283 -5.16 -10.10 18.06
C HIS A 283 -4.42 -10.24 19.38
N HIS A 284 -5.19 -10.49 20.44
CA HIS A 284 -4.70 -10.86 21.76
C HIS A 284 -3.67 -9.91 22.35
N ALA A 285 -3.95 -8.60 22.28
CA ALA A 285 -3.06 -7.59 22.84
C ALA A 285 -2.84 -7.75 24.36
N GLU A 286 -3.75 -8.40 25.05
CA GLU A 286 -3.73 -8.70 26.47
C GLU A 286 -2.66 -9.73 26.88
N TRP A 287 -2.19 -10.60 25.98
CA TRP A 287 -1.28 -11.70 26.32
C TRP A 287 0.17 -11.29 26.61
N CYS A 288 0.56 -10.06 26.30
CA CYS A 288 1.92 -9.56 26.55
C CYS A 288 1.89 -8.23 27.31
N GLY A 289 2.77 -8.05 28.29
CA GLY A 289 2.81 -6.84 29.12
C GLY A 289 2.98 -5.55 28.32
N TRP A 290 3.82 -5.56 27.27
CA TRP A 290 4.05 -4.38 26.42
C TRP A 290 2.84 -4.01 25.57
N SER A 291 2.09 -4.99 25.04
CA SER A 291 0.91 -4.74 24.22
C SER A 291 -0.31 -4.45 25.08
N ASN A 292 -0.39 -5.05 26.28
CA ASN A 292 -1.42 -4.73 27.27
C ASN A 292 -1.24 -3.30 27.80
N PHE A 293 -0.01 -2.84 28.01
CA PHE A 293 0.25 -1.44 28.33
C PHE A 293 -0.33 -0.50 27.26
N LEU A 294 -0.11 -0.79 25.97
CA LEU A 294 -0.73 -0.04 24.88
C LEU A 294 -2.27 -0.18 24.92
N LEU A 295 -2.82 -1.38 25.12
CA LEU A 295 -4.27 -1.56 25.26
C LEU A 295 -4.89 -0.73 26.40
N GLN A 296 -4.19 -0.55 27.53
CA GLN A 296 -4.68 0.33 28.61
C GLN A 296 -4.53 1.81 28.23
N LEU A 297 -3.40 2.19 27.62
CA LEU A 297 -3.16 3.55 27.15
C LEU A 297 -4.21 3.99 26.12
N SER A 298 -4.68 3.06 25.28
CA SER A 298 -5.62 3.33 24.20
C SER A 298 -6.94 3.92 24.68
N LYS A 299 -7.36 3.56 25.90
CA LYS A 299 -8.58 4.04 26.55
C LYS A 299 -8.55 5.54 26.86
N TYR A 300 -7.36 6.14 26.92
CA TYR A 300 -7.15 7.56 27.22
C TYR A 300 -6.86 8.39 25.96
N ILE A 301 -6.17 7.81 24.97
CA ILE A 301 -5.72 8.56 23.80
C ILE A 301 -6.68 8.50 22.61
N PHE A 302 -7.49 7.43 22.49
CA PHE A 302 -8.38 7.24 21.34
C PHE A 302 -9.86 7.32 21.75
N PRO A 303 -10.73 7.78 20.84
CA PRO A 303 -12.16 7.68 21.02
C PRO A 303 -12.62 6.23 21.24
N ARG A 304 -13.74 6.07 21.93
CA ARG A 304 -14.39 4.75 22.15
C ARG A 304 -14.83 4.14 20.81
N GLU A 305 -14.96 2.82 20.79
CA GLU A 305 -15.48 2.04 19.65
C GLU A 305 -14.63 2.17 18.36
N THR A 306 -13.33 2.40 18.52
CA THR A 306 -12.39 2.52 17.39
C THR A 306 -11.60 1.24 17.15
N ASN A 307 -11.14 1.05 15.91
CA ASN A 307 -10.18 -0.01 15.60
C ASN A 307 -8.78 0.35 16.13
N LEU A 308 -8.49 -0.09 17.36
CA LEU A 308 -7.25 0.24 18.08
C LEU A 308 -5.99 -0.07 17.27
N GLY A 309 -5.99 -1.19 16.56
CA GLY A 309 -4.83 -1.60 15.80
C GLY A 309 -4.53 -0.72 14.59
N LYS A 310 -5.57 -0.25 13.88
CA LYS A 310 -5.40 0.75 12.82
C LYS A 310 -5.01 2.11 13.40
N ARG A 311 -5.57 2.52 14.55
CA ARG A 311 -5.24 3.78 15.24
C ARG A 311 -3.79 3.85 15.70
N TYR A 312 -3.31 2.79 16.32
CA TYR A 312 -1.91 2.69 16.72
C TYR A 312 -0.96 2.62 15.53
N THR A 313 -1.37 1.94 14.45
CA THR A 313 -0.60 1.95 13.21
C THR A 313 -0.52 3.37 12.63
N ALA A 314 -1.65 4.09 12.55
CA ALA A 314 -1.70 5.47 12.06
C ALA A 314 -0.78 6.38 12.88
N LEU A 315 -0.94 6.40 14.20
CA LEU A 315 -0.10 7.20 15.10
C LEU A 315 1.38 6.84 14.98
N GLY A 316 1.71 5.54 14.95
CA GLY A 316 3.09 5.09 14.82
C GLY A 316 3.72 5.51 13.49
N VAL A 317 2.97 5.39 12.39
CA VAL A 317 3.38 5.86 11.06
C VAL A 317 3.57 7.37 11.05
N ASP A 318 2.67 8.14 11.66
CA ASP A 318 2.77 9.60 11.75
C ASP A 318 4.08 10.05 12.42
N LEU A 319 4.41 9.43 13.56
CA LEU A 319 5.64 9.69 14.31
C LEU A 319 6.90 9.27 13.54
N VAL A 320 6.88 8.10 12.89
CA VAL A 320 8.00 7.61 12.08
C VAL A 320 8.21 8.50 10.85
N ILE A 321 7.15 8.89 10.15
CA ILE A 321 7.24 9.76 8.98
C ILE A 321 7.73 11.16 9.39
N LEU A 322 7.27 11.70 10.52
CA LEU A 322 7.79 12.96 11.04
C LEU A 322 9.30 12.85 11.37
N SER A 323 9.74 11.74 11.96
CA SER A 323 11.16 11.46 12.19
C SER A 323 11.95 11.38 10.87
N ILE A 324 11.45 10.66 9.86
CA ILE A 324 12.07 10.58 8.52
C ILE A 324 12.15 11.98 7.90
N TYR A 325 11.07 12.75 7.97
CA TYR A 325 10.99 14.09 7.41
C TYR A 325 12.05 15.03 8.00
N LEU A 326 12.28 14.94 9.32
CA LEU A 326 13.27 15.72 10.04
C LEU A 326 14.71 15.19 9.87
N SER A 327 14.90 13.90 9.56
CA SER A 327 16.22 13.26 9.45
C SER A 327 16.81 13.32 8.03
N PRO A 328 17.87 14.11 7.77
CA PRO A 328 18.51 14.15 6.45
C PRO A 328 19.15 12.81 6.07
N SER A 329 19.74 12.10 7.03
CA SER A 329 20.39 10.80 6.81
C SER A 329 19.40 9.75 6.36
N THR A 330 18.21 9.70 6.97
CA THR A 330 17.16 8.75 6.60
C THR A 330 16.57 9.08 5.23
N LYS A 331 16.35 10.37 4.92
CA LYS A 331 15.97 10.80 3.56
C LYS A 331 17.02 10.42 2.52
N ALA A 332 18.31 10.55 2.84
CA ALA A 332 19.40 10.16 1.96
C ALA A 332 19.43 8.64 1.72
N LEU A 333 19.19 7.82 2.75
CA LEU A 333 19.07 6.37 2.63
C LEU A 333 17.91 5.98 1.70
N LEU A 334 16.72 6.53 1.93
CA LEU A 334 15.53 6.27 1.09
C LEU A 334 15.69 6.80 -0.34
N SER A 335 16.58 7.77 -0.56
CA SER A 335 16.88 8.30 -1.90
C SER A 335 17.92 7.46 -2.66
N LYS A 336 18.41 6.34 -2.12
CA LYS A 336 19.35 5.45 -2.83
C LYS A 336 18.66 4.75 -4.02
N PRO A 337 19.41 4.41 -5.10
CA PRO A 337 18.86 3.82 -6.31
C PRO A 337 17.98 2.58 -6.09
N PHE A 338 18.37 1.72 -5.15
CA PHE A 338 17.61 0.53 -4.78
C PHE A 338 16.17 0.86 -4.33
N PHE A 339 16.00 1.76 -3.36
CA PHE A 339 14.68 2.17 -2.87
C PHE A 339 13.87 2.92 -3.93
N LEU A 340 14.53 3.73 -4.76
CA LEU A 340 13.87 4.41 -5.87
C LEU A 340 13.36 3.42 -6.94
N TRP A 341 14.11 2.35 -7.20
CA TRP A 341 13.70 1.30 -8.11
C TRP A 341 12.50 0.51 -7.55
N LEU A 342 12.52 0.16 -6.26
CA LEU A 342 11.35 -0.42 -5.59
C LEU A 342 10.13 0.51 -5.71
N GLY A 343 10.33 1.80 -5.45
CA GLY A 343 9.30 2.83 -5.54
C GLY A 343 8.74 3.02 -6.94
N ARG A 344 9.55 2.85 -7.99
CA ARG A 344 9.10 2.92 -9.38
C ARG A 344 8.13 1.78 -9.72
N ASN A 345 8.38 0.58 -9.22
CA ASN A 345 7.58 -0.62 -9.52
C ASN A 345 6.46 -0.88 -8.49
N SER A 346 6.37 -0.10 -7.41
CA SER A 346 5.49 -0.36 -6.26
C SER A 346 4.01 -0.55 -6.62
N PHE A 347 3.50 0.20 -7.61
CA PHE A 347 2.11 0.09 -8.03
C PHE A 347 1.84 -1.18 -8.83
N ALA A 348 2.76 -1.57 -9.71
CA ALA A 348 2.65 -2.83 -10.44
C ALA A 348 2.76 -4.03 -9.50
N VAL A 349 3.70 -3.98 -8.54
CA VAL A 349 3.82 -4.97 -7.47
C VAL A 349 2.51 -5.09 -6.70
N TYR A 350 1.89 -3.97 -6.32
CA TYR A 350 0.59 -3.97 -5.64
C TYR A 350 -0.50 -4.70 -6.45
N LEU A 351 -0.55 -4.54 -7.76
CA LEU A 351 -1.57 -5.20 -8.60
C LEU A 351 -1.30 -6.69 -8.87
N THR A 352 -0.05 -7.13 -8.85
CA THR A 352 0.30 -8.50 -9.30
C THR A 352 0.63 -9.45 -8.15
N HIS A 353 1.12 -8.94 -7.02
CA HIS A 353 1.60 -9.79 -5.93
C HIS A 353 0.51 -10.72 -5.37
N GLY A 354 -0.73 -10.25 -5.22
CA GLY A 354 -1.83 -11.03 -4.65
C GLY A 354 -2.19 -12.24 -5.50
N THR A 355 -2.33 -12.06 -6.81
CA THR A 355 -2.61 -13.15 -7.76
C THR A 355 -1.42 -14.10 -7.87
N LEU A 356 -0.19 -13.58 -8.00
CA LEU A 356 1.02 -14.41 -8.08
C LEU A 356 1.27 -15.22 -6.79
N LEU A 357 0.92 -14.66 -5.63
CA LEU A 357 1.02 -15.37 -4.35
C LEU A 357 0.06 -16.55 -4.31
N ARG A 358 -1.21 -16.34 -4.66
CA ARG A 358 -2.26 -17.38 -4.58
C ARG A 358 -2.20 -18.42 -5.69
N THR A 359 -1.42 -18.18 -6.74
CA THR A 359 -1.24 -19.10 -7.87
C THR A 359 0.19 -19.62 -7.92
N VAL A 360 1.13 -18.82 -8.44
CA VAL A 360 2.53 -19.22 -8.69
C VAL A 360 3.22 -19.71 -7.41
N LEU A 361 3.18 -18.94 -6.31
CA LEU A 361 3.85 -19.36 -5.07
C LEU A 361 3.19 -20.61 -4.46
N VAL A 362 1.85 -20.66 -4.49
CA VAL A 362 1.11 -21.84 -4.06
C VAL A 362 1.50 -23.07 -4.88
N TRP A 363 1.62 -22.96 -6.21
CA TRP A 363 2.06 -24.06 -7.07
C TRP A 363 3.49 -24.50 -6.79
N MET A 364 4.38 -23.56 -6.50
CA MET A 364 5.76 -23.89 -6.12
C MET A 364 5.82 -24.65 -4.80
N ILE A 365 4.97 -24.30 -3.82
CA ILE A 365 4.98 -24.90 -2.47
C ILE A 365 4.21 -26.22 -2.40
N TYR A 366 3.02 -26.29 -3.01
CA TYR A 366 2.07 -27.41 -2.88
C TYR A 366 1.96 -28.26 -4.15
N GLY A 367 2.61 -27.87 -5.25
CA GLY A 367 2.47 -28.51 -6.55
C GLY A 367 1.33 -27.94 -7.40
N ILE A 368 1.28 -28.34 -8.67
CA ILE A 368 0.35 -27.80 -9.68
C ILE A 368 -1.00 -28.53 -9.66
N SER A 369 -1.01 -29.82 -9.31
CA SER A 369 -2.25 -30.60 -9.22
C SER A 369 -2.89 -30.45 -7.84
N GLY A 370 -4.08 -29.85 -7.80
CA GLY A 370 -4.94 -29.91 -6.62
C GLY A 370 -5.73 -31.22 -6.49
N GLN A 371 -5.51 -32.19 -7.40
CA GLN A 371 -6.26 -33.44 -7.53
C GLN A 371 -5.38 -34.66 -7.18
N PRO A 372 -5.97 -35.77 -6.70
CA PRO A 372 -7.40 -36.02 -6.52
C PRO A 372 -7.95 -35.40 -5.22
N TRP A 373 -9.08 -34.70 -5.33
CA TRP A 373 -9.86 -34.19 -4.19
C TRP A 373 -11.22 -34.86 -4.19
N LYS A 374 -11.42 -35.82 -3.27
CA LYS A 374 -12.65 -36.58 -3.13
C LYS A 374 -13.47 -36.04 -1.96
N GLU A 375 -14.77 -35.90 -2.19
CA GLU A 375 -15.77 -35.58 -1.18
C GLU A 375 -16.68 -36.80 -1.06
N TRP A 376 -16.91 -37.30 0.15
CA TRP A 376 -17.82 -38.41 0.40
C TRP A 376 -18.75 -38.07 1.57
N LYS A 377 -19.91 -38.73 1.63
CA LYS A 377 -20.79 -38.61 2.80
C LYS A 377 -20.38 -39.65 3.82
N ASN A 378 -20.15 -39.22 5.04
CA ASN A 378 -20.00 -40.13 6.18
C ASN A 378 -21.34 -40.76 6.55
N ASP A 379 -21.27 -41.81 7.38
CA ASP A 379 -22.43 -42.53 7.92
C ASP A 379 -23.44 -41.64 8.68
N LYS A 380 -23.02 -40.43 9.08
CA LYS A 380 -23.84 -39.39 9.72
C LYS A 380 -24.52 -38.41 8.75
N GLY A 381 -24.32 -38.59 7.44
CA GLY A 381 -24.82 -37.70 6.40
C GLY A 381 -24.00 -36.41 6.20
N GLU A 382 -22.91 -36.23 6.96
CA GLU A 382 -21.98 -35.11 6.85
C GLU A 382 -21.04 -35.31 5.65
N MET A 383 -20.78 -34.26 4.88
CA MET A 383 -19.81 -34.30 3.78
C MET A 383 -18.39 -34.23 4.35
N GLU A 384 -17.64 -35.30 4.25
CA GLU A 384 -16.19 -35.31 4.49
C GLU A 384 -15.42 -35.08 3.19
N HIS A 385 -14.27 -34.43 3.33
CA HIS A 385 -13.39 -34.08 2.24
C HIS A 385 -12.01 -34.70 2.46
N SER A 386 -11.28 -34.90 1.38
CA SER A 386 -9.87 -35.31 1.43
C SER A 386 -9.07 -34.36 2.34
N PRO A 387 -8.04 -34.84 3.07
CA PRO A 387 -7.19 -33.98 3.87
C PRO A 387 -6.62 -32.82 3.05
N PHE A 388 -6.48 -31.66 3.68
CA PHE A 388 -5.85 -30.51 3.02
C PHE A 388 -4.43 -30.84 2.57
N LEU A 389 -4.03 -30.27 1.43
CA LEU A 389 -2.69 -30.46 0.87
C LEU A 389 -1.65 -29.96 1.88
N PRO A 390 -0.74 -30.84 2.35
CA PRO A 390 0.30 -30.44 3.27
C PRO A 390 1.31 -29.55 2.54
N ARG A 391 1.92 -28.63 3.29
CA ARG A 391 3.01 -27.81 2.79
C ARG A 391 4.18 -28.68 2.34
N GLY A 392 4.82 -28.32 1.23
CA GLY A 392 6.08 -28.93 0.80
C GLY A 392 7.18 -28.81 1.86
N SER A 393 8.28 -29.54 1.65
CA SER A 393 9.41 -29.58 2.59
C SER A 393 9.97 -28.18 2.93
N GLY A 394 10.63 -28.05 4.07
CA GLY A 394 11.23 -26.78 4.49
C GLY A 394 12.21 -26.20 3.46
N LEU A 395 12.94 -27.06 2.74
CA LEU A 395 13.83 -26.65 1.65
C LEU A 395 13.03 -26.08 0.46
N ASN A 396 11.93 -26.73 0.08
CA ASN A 396 11.06 -26.22 -0.99
C ASN A 396 10.52 -24.83 -0.63
N PHE A 397 10.10 -24.65 0.62
CA PHE A 397 9.63 -23.36 1.12
C PHE A 397 10.73 -22.28 1.10
N ALA A 398 11.94 -22.63 1.54
CA ALA A 398 13.09 -21.73 1.58
C ALA A 398 13.55 -21.27 0.18
N ILE A 399 13.41 -22.11 -0.84
CA ILE A 399 13.71 -21.76 -2.24
C ILE A 399 12.55 -21.01 -2.90
N SER A 400 11.32 -21.41 -2.61
CA SER A 400 10.13 -20.87 -3.26
C SER A 400 9.88 -19.40 -2.95
N ILE A 401 10.11 -18.97 -1.71
CA ILE A 401 9.87 -17.57 -1.32
C ILE A 401 10.80 -16.58 -2.05
N PRO A 402 12.15 -16.73 -2.02
CA PRO A 402 13.05 -15.85 -2.76
C PRO A 402 12.77 -15.84 -4.27
N THR A 403 12.54 -17.02 -4.85
CA THR A 403 12.22 -17.13 -6.28
C THR A 403 10.92 -16.40 -6.61
N TRP A 404 9.88 -16.52 -5.77
CA TRP A 404 8.64 -15.76 -5.95
C TRP A 404 8.85 -14.25 -5.85
N PHE A 405 9.67 -13.76 -4.92
CA PHE A 405 10.00 -12.33 -4.86
C PHE A 405 10.61 -11.84 -6.18
N VAL A 406 11.60 -12.57 -6.71
CA VAL A 406 12.24 -12.24 -7.98
C VAL A 406 11.20 -12.21 -9.11
N LEU A 407 10.33 -13.23 -9.20
CA LEU A 407 9.27 -13.28 -10.20
C LEU A 407 8.28 -12.11 -10.11
N VAL A 408 7.81 -11.77 -8.90
CA VAL A 408 6.91 -10.63 -8.68
C VAL A 408 7.54 -9.34 -9.17
N TYR A 409 8.81 -9.10 -8.84
CA TYR A 409 9.50 -7.88 -9.26
C TYR A 409 9.83 -7.87 -10.76
N ILE A 410 10.12 -9.01 -11.38
CA ILE A 410 10.28 -9.12 -12.84
C ILE A 410 8.97 -8.76 -13.55
N VAL A 411 7.86 -9.38 -13.14
CA VAL A 411 6.53 -9.11 -13.69
C VAL A 411 6.16 -7.64 -13.49
N ALA A 412 6.40 -7.10 -12.30
CA ALA A 412 6.14 -5.69 -11.99
C ALA A 412 7.02 -4.74 -12.81
N HIS A 413 8.27 -5.10 -13.08
CA HIS A 413 9.19 -4.30 -13.89
C HIS A 413 8.75 -4.22 -15.35
N TYR A 414 8.36 -5.35 -15.94
CA TYR A 414 7.80 -5.38 -17.28
C TYR A 414 6.47 -4.63 -17.33
N TRP A 415 5.58 -4.86 -16.37
CA TRP A 415 4.32 -4.12 -16.28
C TRP A 415 4.55 -2.61 -16.24
N THR A 416 5.49 -2.16 -15.40
CA THR A 416 5.80 -0.73 -15.26
C THR A 416 6.40 -0.15 -16.53
N THR A 417 7.20 -0.92 -17.26
CA THR A 417 7.84 -0.47 -18.49
C THR A 417 6.87 -0.39 -19.66
N PHE A 418 6.02 -1.41 -19.84
CA PHE A 418 5.06 -1.47 -20.96
C PHE A 418 3.83 -0.58 -20.74
N TRP A 419 3.26 -0.58 -19.54
CA TRP A 419 1.99 0.10 -19.24
C TRP A 419 2.17 1.48 -18.58
N PHE A 420 3.34 1.79 -18.03
CA PHE A 420 3.52 2.95 -17.12
C PHE A 420 4.59 3.97 -17.51
N LEU A 421 5.30 3.83 -18.64
CA LEU A 421 6.13 4.93 -19.13
C LEU A 421 5.25 6.15 -19.53
N PRO A 422 5.69 7.39 -19.21
CA PRO A 422 4.84 8.57 -19.04
C PRO A 422 4.32 9.23 -20.33
N SER A 423 4.38 8.53 -21.46
CA SER A 423 3.71 8.93 -22.69
C SER A 423 2.40 8.13 -22.85
N LEU A 424 1.35 8.64 -22.22
CA LEU A 424 0.03 8.65 -22.85
C LEU A 424 -0.25 10.10 -23.30
N PRO A 425 0.28 10.54 -24.46
CA PRO A 425 -0.14 11.81 -25.05
C PRO A 425 -1.60 11.75 -25.50
N SER A 426 -2.16 10.57 -25.80
CA SER A 426 -3.54 10.48 -26.26
C SER A 426 -4.14 9.08 -26.10
N LEU A 427 -5.48 9.00 -26.14
CA LEU A 427 -6.25 7.76 -26.25
C LEU A 427 -5.78 6.88 -27.43
N LYS A 428 -5.21 7.50 -28.48
CA LYS A 428 -4.67 6.80 -29.66
C LYS A 428 -3.43 5.98 -29.32
N ASP A 429 -2.57 6.45 -28.40
CA ASP A 429 -1.35 5.73 -28.01
C ASP A 429 -1.65 4.52 -27.11
N ALA A 430 -2.74 4.60 -26.32
CA ALA A 430 -3.26 3.45 -25.58
C ALA A 430 -3.78 2.38 -26.55
N LEU A 431 -4.56 2.77 -27.55
CA LEU A 431 -5.07 1.86 -28.58
C LEU A 431 -3.96 1.27 -29.44
N LEU A 432 -2.93 2.06 -29.78
CA LEU A 432 -1.77 1.59 -30.55
C LEU A 432 -0.93 0.58 -29.74
N LYS A 433 -0.77 0.77 -28.42
CA LYS A 433 -0.09 -0.20 -27.55
C LYS A 433 -0.91 -1.47 -27.33
N ILE A 434 -2.25 -1.36 -27.24
CA ILE A 434 -3.15 -2.52 -27.22
C ILE A 434 -3.05 -3.29 -28.54
N TYR A 435 -3.00 -2.57 -29.67
CA TYR A 435 -2.81 -3.15 -31.00
C TYR A 435 -1.46 -3.87 -31.11
N LEU A 436 -0.35 -3.22 -30.73
CA LEU A 436 1.00 -3.82 -30.68
C LEU A 436 1.06 -5.04 -29.75
N PHE A 437 0.40 -4.99 -28.60
CA PHE A 437 0.28 -6.14 -27.70
C PHE A 437 -0.47 -7.29 -28.37
N MET A 438 -1.57 -7.02 -29.07
CA MET A 438 -2.30 -8.03 -29.84
C MET A 438 -1.49 -8.58 -31.03
N THR A 439 -0.61 -7.78 -31.65
CA THR A 439 0.29 -8.21 -32.74
C THR A 439 1.43 -9.08 -32.22
N ILE A 440 2.05 -8.74 -31.08
CA ILE A 440 3.13 -9.52 -30.45
C ILE A 440 2.63 -10.91 -29.99
N PHE A 441 1.37 -11.01 -29.56
CA PHE A 441 0.74 -12.27 -29.16
C PHE A 441 -0.06 -12.96 -30.29
N GLY A 442 0.05 -12.49 -31.54
CA GLY A 442 -0.46 -13.20 -32.73
C GLY A 442 -1.97 -13.14 -32.98
N TYR A 443 -2.69 -12.18 -32.41
CA TYR A 443 -4.17 -12.11 -32.47
C TYR A 443 -4.74 -11.21 -33.59
N VAL A 444 -3.92 -10.49 -34.36
CA VAL A 444 -4.38 -9.65 -35.48
C VAL A 444 -3.41 -9.76 -36.68
N PRO A 445 -3.89 -10.06 -37.91
CA PRO A 445 -3.04 -10.04 -39.10
C PRO A 445 -2.59 -8.61 -39.42
N MET A 446 -1.32 -8.44 -39.75
CA MET A 446 -0.75 -7.16 -40.19
C MET A 446 -1.45 -6.69 -41.47
N PRO A 447 -1.97 -5.45 -41.55
CA PRO A 447 -2.31 -4.86 -42.83
C PRO A 447 -1.00 -4.43 -43.52
N PHE A 448 -0.91 -4.73 -44.82
CA PHE A 448 0.11 -4.23 -45.73
C PHE A 448 0.09 -2.70 -45.84
#